data_AF-A0A640KWL2-F1
#
_entry.id   AF-A0A640KWL2-F1
#
_cell.length_a   1.000
_cell.length_b   1.000
_cell.length_c   1.000
_cell.angle_alpha   90.00
_cell.angle_beta   90.00
_cell.angle_gamma   90.00
#
_symmetry.space_group_name_H-M   'P 1'
#
loop_
_entity.id
_entity.type
_entity.pdbx_description
1 polymer ?
#
loop_
_entity_poly.entity_id
_entity_poly.type
_entity_poly.pdbx_seq_one_letter_code
_entity_poly.pdbx_strand_id
1 'polypeptide(L)' 'MGALTSLKMTANFILQSDGLTYFISEPTSDAQLKGMTDYLDRRGWWYEVK' A
#
# COMPACT_ATOMS: atom_id res chain seq x y z
N MET A 1 -2.96 2.06 7.44
CA MET A 1 -2.63 0.97 8.37
C MET A 1 -3.60 -0.21 8.27
N GLY A 2 -4.92 -0.03 8.44
CA GLY A 2 -5.87 -1.15 8.50
C GLY A 2 -5.83 -2.15 7.32
N ALA A 3 -5.72 -1.67 6.09
CA ALA A 3 -5.64 -2.55 4.91
C ALA A 3 -4.38 -3.43 4.88
N LEU A 4 -3.20 -2.85 5.16
CA LEU A 4 -1.94 -3.60 5.26
C LEU A 4 -2.01 -4.67 6.35
N THR A 5 -2.50 -4.32 7.54
CA THR A 5 -2.65 -5.27 8.65
C THR A 5 -3.64 -6.38 8.31
N SER A 6 -4.77 -6.06 7.66
CA SER A 6 -5.76 -7.05 7.23
C SER A 6 -5.20 -8.03 6.20
N LEU A 7 -4.31 -7.56 5.32
CA LEU A 7 -3.64 -8.37 4.30
C LEU A 7 -2.35 -9.01 4.81
N LYS A 8 -1.98 -8.82 6.09
CA LYS A 8 -0.72 -9.29 6.68
C LYS A 8 0.52 -8.80 5.91
N MET A 9 0.46 -7.58 5.41
CA MET A 9 1.54 -6.93 4.67
C MET A 9 2.32 -5.98 5.59
N THR A 10 3.64 -5.94 5.40
CA THR A 10 4.54 -4.96 6.02
C THR A 10 4.93 -3.90 5.01
N ALA A 11 5.08 -2.65 5.46
CA ALA A 11 5.47 -1.55 4.60
C ALA A 11 6.23 -0.48 5.39
N ASN A 12 7.13 0.21 4.70
CA ASN A 12 7.83 1.37 5.21
C ASN A 12 7.04 2.63 4.83
N PHE A 13 6.65 3.42 5.82
CA PHE A 13 5.92 4.68 5.62
C PHE A 13 6.89 5.85 5.58
N ILE A 14 6.73 6.70 4.58
CA ILE A 14 7.57 7.88 4.38
C ILE A 14 6.66 9.10 4.35
N LEU A 15 6.94 10.06 5.23
CA LEU A 15 6.30 11.36 5.24
C LEU A 15 7.08 12.29 4.31
N GLN A 16 6.41 12.80 3.29
CA GLN A 16 6.96 13.81 2.39
C GLN A 16 6.90 15.19 3.05
N SER A 17 7.77 16.09 2.60
CA SER A 17 7.85 17.46 3.12
C SER A 17 6.59 18.31 2.86
N ASP A 18 5.72 17.87 1.94
CA ASP A 18 4.42 18.46 1.64
C ASP A 18 3.30 17.99 2.60
N GLY A 19 3.64 17.12 3.56
CA GLY A 19 2.71 16.58 4.55
C GLY A 19 1.95 15.33 4.08
N LEU A 20 2.17 14.86 2.85
CA LEU A 20 1.57 13.62 2.34
C LEU A 20 2.41 12.41 2.77
N THR A 21 1.75 11.26 2.89
CA THR A 21 2.42 9.99 3.22
C THR A 21 2.25 9.01 2.09
N TYR A 22 3.33 8.31 1.76
CA TYR A 22 3.29 7.13 0.91
C TYR A 22 3.97 5.97 1.64
N PHE A 23 3.77 4.76 1.14
CA PHE A 23 4.38 3.58 1.72
C PHE A 23 4.92 2.66 0.64
N ILE A 24 5.99 1.96 0.98
CA ILE A 24 6.59 0.92 0.14
C ILE A 24 6.39 -0.39 0.87
N SER A 25 5.56 -1.27 0.31
CA SER A 25 5.34 -2.61 0.85
C SER A 25 6.53 -3.52 0.55
N GLU A 26 6.84 -4.41 1.49
CA GLU A 26 7.73 -5.54 1.23
C GLU A 26 7.12 -6.49 0.19
N PRO A 27 7.94 -7.30 -0.51
CA PRO A 27 7.44 -8.30 -1.44
C PRO A 27 6.38 -9.21 -0.79
N THR A 28 5.29 -9.43 -1.51
CA THR A 28 4.13 -10.18 -1.00
C THR A 28 3.57 -11.11 -2.08
N SER A 29 2.60 -11.96 -1.76
CA SER A 29 1.97 -12.83 -2.76
C SER A 29 1.03 -12.05 -3.69
N ASP A 30 0.82 -12.54 -4.90
CA ASP A 30 -0.06 -11.90 -5.90
C ASP A 30 -1.49 -11.67 -5.37
N ALA A 31 -2.01 -12.58 -4.54
CA ALA A 31 -3.32 -12.43 -3.93
C ALA A 31 -3.39 -11.28 -2.91
N GLN A 32 -2.34 -11.09 -2.12
CA GLN A 32 -2.22 -9.98 -1.17
C GLN A 32 -2.03 -8.66 -1.92
N LEU A 33 -1.16 -8.66 -2.93
CA LEU A 33 -0.93 -7.51 -3.80
C LEU A 33 -2.24 -7.06 -4.45
N LYS A 34 -2.99 -7.98 -5.07
CA LYS A 34 -4.29 -7.67 -5.68
C LYS A 34 -5.28 -7.07 -4.68
N GLY A 35 -5.35 -7.63 -3.47
CA GLY A 35 -6.21 -7.08 -2.42
C GLY A 35 -5.83 -5.64 -2.04
N MET A 36 -4.55 -5.32 -2.05
CA MET A 36 -4.07 -3.97 -1.78
C MET A 36 -4.34 -3.02 -2.95
N THR A 37 -4.06 -3.42 -4.19
CA THR A 37 -4.32 -2.59 -5.37
C THR A 37 -5.82 -2.28 -5.50
N ASP A 38 -6.69 -3.27 -5.31
CA ASP A 38 -8.15 -3.07 -5.33
C ASP A 38 -8.58 -2.06 -4.24
N TYR A 39 -7.93 -2.06 -3.08
CA TYR A 39 -8.18 -1.07 -2.02
C TYR A 39 -7.73 0.34 -2.41
N LEU A 40 -6.55 0.46 -3.03
CA LEU A 40 -5.99 1.73 -3.48
C LEU A 40 -6.83 2.34 -4.62
N ASP A 41 -7.29 1.51 -5.57
CA ASP A 41 -8.19 1.92 -6.65
C ASP A 41 -9.50 2.49 -6.11
N ARG A 42 -10.11 1.82 -5.11
CA ARG A 42 -11.34 2.31 -4.45
C ARG A 42 -11.14 3.65 -3.74
N ARG A 43 -9.91 3.96 -3.34
CA ARG A 43 -9.53 5.24 -2.73
C ARG A 43 -9.12 6.29 -3.77
N GLY A 44 -8.96 5.90 -5.04
CA GLY A 44 -8.42 6.76 -6.09
C GLY A 44 -6.97 7.15 -5.84
N TRP A 45 -6.21 6.31 -5.14
CA TRP A 45 -4.80 6.58 -4.82
C TRP A 45 -3.89 6.04 -5.92
N TRP A 46 -2.89 6.83 -6.30
CA TRP A 46 -1.88 6.39 -7.26
C TRP A 46 -0.91 5.40 -6.60
N TYR A 47 -0.50 4.37 -7.35
CA TYR A 47 0.48 3.38 -6.91
C TYR A 47 1.25 2.80 -8.10
N GLU A 48 2.38 2.15 -7.80
CA GLU A 48 3.22 1.43 -8.76
C GLU A 48 3.45 0.00 -8.27
N VAL A 49 3.44 -0.97 -9.19
CA VAL A 49 3.74 -2.38 -8.92
C VAL A 49 5.11 -2.69 -9.52
N LYS A 50 5.98 -3.32 -8.73
CA LYS A 50 7.34 -3.73 -9.11
C LYS A 50 7.51 -5.23 -9.02
#